data_AF-A0A7G9SA14-F1
#
_entry.id   AF-A0A7G9SA14-F1
#
_cell.length_a   1.000
_cell.length_b   1.000
_cell.length_c   1.000
_cell.angle_alpha   90.00
_cell.angle_beta   90.00
_cell.angle_gamma   90.00
#
_symmetry.space_group_name_H-M   'P 1'
#
loop_
_entity.id
_entity.type
_entity.pdbx_description
1 polymer ?
#
loop_
_entity_poly.entity_id
_entity_poly.type
_entity_poly.pdbx_seq_one_letter_code
_entity_poly.pdbx_strand_id
1 'polypeptide(L)' 'MSMLKPGGREARIHYQDGTFRLISDGDFVRCAVTAAIIPLEELRYWSVVRQEAYVDAAASLEAEQRGAR' A
#
# COMPACT_ATOMS: atom_id res chain seq x y z
N MET A 1 4.42 14.45 21.78
CA MET A 1 4.51 13.06 21.29
C MET A 1 4.10 13.02 19.83
N SER A 2 5.04 12.74 18.92
CA SER A 2 4.84 12.00 17.67
C SER A 2 6.24 11.70 17.14
N MET A 3 6.85 10.67 17.72
CA MET A 3 8.08 10.08 17.20
C MET A 3 7.74 9.41 15.86
N LEU A 4 7.96 10.14 14.77
CA LEU A 4 8.22 9.55 13.47
C LEU A 4 9.46 8.68 13.65
N LYS A 5 9.29 7.38 13.95
CA LYS A 5 10.40 6.44 14.07
C LYS A 5 11.14 6.40 12.73
N PRO A 6 12.40 6.83 12.66
CA PRO A 6 13.19 6.71 11.44
C PRO A 6 13.65 5.26 11.34
N GLY A 7 12.95 4.45 10.55
CA GLY A 7 13.38 3.08 10.27
C GLY A 7 12.30 2.03 10.09
N GLY A 8 11.06 2.40 9.73
CA GLY A 8 10.13 1.40 9.22
C GLY A 8 10.73 0.77 7.96
N ARG A 9 10.72 -0.56 7.87
CA ARG A 9 11.17 -1.23 6.65
C ARG A 9 9.99 -1.34 5.70
N GLU A 10 10.23 -1.06 4.42
CA GLU A 10 9.23 -1.31 3.40
C GLU A 10 9.00 -2.82 3.29
N ALA A 11 7.82 -3.25 3.72
CA ALA A 11 7.37 -4.62 3.54
C ALA A 11 7.11 -4.86 2.05
N ARG A 12 7.50 -6.03 1.55
CA ARG A 12 7.03 -6.49 0.24
C ARG A 12 5.84 -7.38 0.46
N ILE A 13 4.71 -6.99 -0.11
CA ILE A 13 3.47 -7.74 -0.02
C ILE A 13 3.08 -8.23 -1.41
N HIS A 14 2.65 -9.48 -1.47
CA HIS A 14 1.90 -10.03 -2.58
C HIS A 14 0.41 -9.89 -2.28
N TYR A 15 -0.26 -9.04 -3.04
CA TYR A 15 -1.69 -8.81 -2.88
C TYR A 15 -2.45 -9.95 -3.55
N GLN A 16 -3.43 -10.51 -2.87
CA GLN A 16 -4.31 -11.54 -3.40
C GLN A 16 -5.77 -11.06 -3.28
N ASP A 17 -6.65 -11.79 -3.95
CA ASP A 17 -8.09 -11.65 -3.81
C ASP A 17 -8.50 -11.88 -2.34
N GLY A 18 -8.91 -10.82 -1.65
CA GLY A 18 -9.37 -10.85 -0.25
C GLY A 18 -8.30 -11.09 0.82
N THR A 19 -7.05 -11.35 0.47
CA THR A 19 -5.95 -11.54 1.42
C THR A 19 -4.64 -11.02 0.85
N PHE A 20 -3.60 -10.93 1.67
CA PHE A 20 -2.27 -10.57 1.19
C PHE A 20 -1.20 -11.37 1.92
N ARG A 21 -0.09 -11.64 1.23
CA ARG A 21 1.04 -12.40 1.78
C ARG A 21 2.26 -11.51 1.87
N LEU A 22 2.90 -11.46 3.03
CA LEU A 22 4.21 -10.82 3.18
C LEU A 22 5.28 -11.67 2.47
N ILE A 23 5.87 -11.11 1.41
CA ILE A 23 7.08 -11.62 0.76
C ILE A 23 8.33 -11.22 1.56
N SER A 24 8.34 -10.00 2.11
CA SER A 24 9.42 -9.51 2.97
C SER A 24 8.85 -8.82 4.19
N ASP A 25 9.46 -9.08 5.34
CA ASP A 25 9.10 -8.46 6.60
C ASP A 25 9.36 -6.95 6.57
N GLY A 26 8.37 -6.20 7.04
CA GLY A 26 8.45 -4.75 7.15
C GLY A 26 7.26 -4.22 7.93
N ASP A 27 7.25 -2.90 8.12
CA ASP A 27 6.31 -2.21 8.99
C ASP A 27 5.28 -1.41 8.18
N PHE A 28 5.62 -1.07 6.94
CA PHE A 28 4.77 -0.28 6.05
C PHE A 28 4.93 -0.67 4.59
N VAL A 29 3.97 -0.26 3.77
CA VAL A 29 4.06 -0.25 2.30
C VAL A 29 3.94 1.17 1.77
N ARG A 30 4.43 1.43 0.55
CA ARG A 30 4.24 2.73 -0.09
C ARG A 30 3.05 2.72 -1.04
N CYS A 31 2.29 3.81 -1.02
CA CYS A 31 1.23 4.03 -1.98
C CYS A 31 1.80 4.16 -3.39
N ALA A 32 1.27 3.43 -4.36
CA ALA A 32 1.73 3.55 -5.74
C ALA A 32 1.40 4.91 -6.39
N VAL A 33 0.35 5.58 -5.92
CA VAL A 33 -0.11 6.87 -6.46
C VAL A 33 0.58 8.05 -5.82
N THR A 34 0.53 8.13 -4.49
CA THR A 34 1.00 9.28 -3.72
C THR A 34 2.41 9.10 -3.15
N ALA A 35 2.98 7.91 -3.24
CA ALA A 35 4.23 7.51 -2.55
C ALA A 35 4.17 7.65 -1.02
N ALA A 36 2.98 7.86 -0.44
CA ALA A 36 2.79 7.94 1.00
C ALA A 36 3.10 6.62 1.69
N ILE A 37 3.59 6.69 2.93
CA ILE A 37 3.85 5.53 3.78
C ILE A 37 2.53 5.07 4.41
N ILE A 38 2.17 3.81 4.20
CA ILE A 38 0.95 3.17 4.71
C ILE A 38 1.37 2.06 5.67
N PRO A 39 1.12 2.19 6.97
CA PRO A 39 1.35 1.10 7.92
C PRO A 39 0.56 -0.14 7.52
N LEU A 40 1.12 -1.33 7.72
CA LEU A 40 0.44 -2.58 7.36
C LEU A 40 -0.92 -2.75 8.06
N GLU A 41 -1.05 -2.22 9.28
CA GLU A 41 -2.29 -2.23 10.05
C GLU A 41 -3.37 -1.28 9.48
N GLU A 42 -2.97 -0.26 8.72
CA GLU A 42 -3.86 0.72 8.09
C GLU A 42 -4.13 0.40 6.61
N LEU A 43 -3.45 -0.61 6.05
CA LEU A 43 -3.64 -1.05 4.68
C LEU A 43 -5.04 -1.66 4.50
N ARG A 44 -5.96 -0.84 3.99
CA ARG A 44 -7.35 -1.22 3.69
C ARG A 44 -7.66 -1.30 2.21
N TYR A 45 -6.89 -0.60 1.38
CA TYR A 45 -7.13 -0.48 -0.06
C TYR A 45 -5.91 -0.98 -0.82
N TRP A 46 -6.11 -2.00 -1.66
CA TRP A 46 -5.09 -2.55 -2.55
C TRP A 46 -5.70 -3.07 -3.85
N SER A 47 -4.91 -3.10 -4.92
CA SER A 47 -5.29 -3.72 -6.19
C SER A 47 -4.48 -4.99 -6.43
N VAL A 48 -5.18 -6.10 -6.58
CA VAL A 48 -4.59 -7.42 -6.89
C VAL A 48 -4.08 -7.47 -8.33
N VAL A 49 -4.80 -6.86 -9.26
CA VAL A 49 -4.43 -6.84 -10.69
C VAL A 49 -3.11 -6.10 -10.89
N ARG A 50 -2.90 -5.02 -10.15
CA ARG A 50 -1.74 -4.13 -10.30
C ARG A 50 -0.63 -4.41 -9.29
N GLN A 51 -0.94 -5.19 -8.24
CA GLN A 51 -0.04 -5.43 -7.10
C GLN A 51 0.38 -4.13 -6.39
N GLU A 52 -0.56 -3.20 -6.22
CA GLU A 52 -0.32 -1.86 -5.68
C GLU A 52 -1.15 -1.63 -4.40
N ALA A 53 -0.56 -0.97 -3.42
CA ALA A 53 -1.27 -0.47 -2.23
C ALA A 53 -1.70 0.99 -2.41
N TYR A 54 -2.83 1.32 -1.79
CA TYR A 54 -3.39 2.67 -1.78
C TYR A 54 -3.67 3.12 -0.35
N VAL A 55 -3.33 4.38 -0.08
CA VAL A 55 -3.50 4.97 1.25
C VAL A 55 -4.98 5.22 1.57
N ASP A 56 -5.78 5.52 0.55
CA ASP A 56 -7.19 5.81 0.68
C ASP A 56 -7.97 5.48 -0.61
N ALA A 57 -9.29 5.60 -0.53
CA ALA A 57 -10.19 5.33 -1.65
C ALA A 57 -9.95 6.29 -2.84
N ALA A 58 -9.51 7.53 -2.60
CA ALA A 58 -9.23 8.47 -3.68
C ALA A 58 -7.97 8.07 -4.44
N ALA A 59 -6.92 7.62 -3.74
CA ALA A 59 -5.73 7.05 -4.38
C ALA A 59 -6.06 5.80 -5.22
N SER A 60 -6.91 4.90 -4.71
CA SER A 60 -7.37 3.73 -5.48
C SER A 60 -8.13 4.17 -6.75
N LEU A 61 -9.07 5.10 -6.61
CA LEU A 61 -9.84 5.63 -7.74
C LEU A 61 -8.94 6.31 -8.78
N GLU A 62 -7.97 7.09 -8.35
CA GLU A 62 -7.02 7.74 -9.26
C GLU A 62 -6.17 6.72 -10.02
N ALA A 63 -5.71 5.66 -9.35
CA ALA A 63 -5.01 4.58 -10.01
C ALA A 63 -5.88 3.95 -11.11
N GLU A 64 -7.12 3.57 -10.79
CA GLU A 64 -8.08 3.00 -11.74
C GLU A 64 -8.29 3.93 -12.94
N GLN A 65 -8.45 5.24 -12.71
CA GLN A 65 -8.57 6.24 -13.79
C GLN A 65 -7.31 6.32 -14.66
N ARG A 66 -6.11 6.19 -14.07
CA ARG A 66 -4.84 6.18 -14.82
C ARG A 66 -4.68 4.92 -15.68
N GLY A 67 -5.22 3.78 -15.24
CA GLY A 67 -5.13 2.50 -15.95
C GLY A 67 -6.20 2.31 -17.03
N ALA A 68 -7.29 3.08 -16.98
CA ALA A 68 -8.43 2.97 -17.89
C ALA A 68 -8.27 3.79 -19.19
N ARG A 69 -7.06 4.27 -19.52
CA ARG A 69 -6.76 5.06 -20.72
C ARG A 69 -5.83 4.31 -21.65
#